data_AF-A0A5N5VXK0-F1
#
_entry.id   AF-A0A5N5VXK0-F1
#
_cell.length_a   1.000
_cell.length_b   1.000
_cell.length_c   1.000
_cell.angle_alpha   90.00
_cell.angle_beta   90.00
_cell.angle_gamma   90.00
#
_symmetry.space_group_name_H-M   'P 1'
#
loop_
_entity.id
_entity.type
_entity.pdbx_description
1 polymer ?
#
loop_
_entity_poly.entity_id
_entity_poly.type
_entity_poly.pdbx_seq_one_letter_code
_entity_poly.pdbx_strand_id
1 'polypeptide(L)'
;MDALRNWSAPGRRAELIAAAWKAGETNVSALAEAARISRPTVYADLRDQGIDPDHRPKGNTVTTTFAPISLEGLTGSAHGDGDVLREAVHRFRAEHPDDNKAGVQEMGRLMAIHETVGWYNTIRPKLQEEQAARAERDRTLHLVEIRWEALADPNSRGSFLHGHQAYVRAVHDARAAIDAWKEKAIPATEVPFAWDRSERNTAYEQIVAAGHPPVEALTIDPAAVAEQLRETLDQAHARRKEIVAETLGLAQSANQ
;
A
#
# COMPACT_ATOMS: atom_id res chain seq x y z
N MET A 1 12.75 28.29 4.45
CA MET A 1 13.33 28.83 3.19
C MET A 1 14.01 27.75 2.37
N ASP A 2 14.78 26.84 2.98
CA ASP A 2 15.53 25.80 2.24
C ASP A 2 14.65 24.76 1.56
N ALA A 3 13.54 24.36 2.18
CA ALA A 3 12.56 23.47 1.54
C ALA A 3 11.96 24.09 0.28
N LEU A 4 11.73 25.41 0.27
CA LEU A 4 11.17 26.14 -0.87
C LEU A 4 12.21 26.29 -1.99
N ARG A 5 13.48 26.55 -1.63
CA ARG A 5 14.61 26.59 -2.58
C ARG A 5 14.86 25.22 -3.22
N ASN A 6 14.80 24.15 -2.41
CA ASN A 6 14.93 22.77 -2.88
C ASN A 6 13.76 22.40 -3.81
N TRP A 7 12.52 22.77 -3.45
CA TRP A 7 11.36 22.58 -4.31
C TRP A 7 11.49 23.30 -5.65
N SER A 8 12.06 24.51 -5.67
CA SER A 8 12.29 25.29 -6.89
C SER A 8 13.50 24.87 -7.73
N ALA A 9 14.26 23.86 -7.30
CA ALA A 9 15.46 23.44 -8.03
C ALA A 9 15.09 22.92 -9.44
N PRO A 10 15.78 23.37 -10.51
CA PRO A 10 15.56 22.85 -11.86
C PRO A 10 15.65 21.31 -11.88
N GLY A 11 14.69 20.64 -12.51
CA GLY A 11 14.64 19.18 -12.60
C GLY A 11 14.01 18.46 -11.40
N ARG A 12 13.85 19.11 -10.25
CA ARG A 12 13.30 18.48 -9.04
C ARG A 12 11.89 17.91 -9.24
N ARG A 13 11.06 18.60 -10.02
CA ARG A 13 9.72 18.12 -10.39
C ARG A 13 9.78 16.77 -11.12
N ALA A 14 10.68 16.65 -12.10
CA ALA A 14 10.84 15.43 -12.88
C ALA A 14 11.34 14.28 -12.01
N GLU A 15 12.29 14.55 -11.10
CA GLU A 15 12.76 13.57 -10.12
C GLU A 15 11.62 13.06 -9.21
N LEU A 16 10.77 13.96 -8.70
CA LEU A 16 9.64 13.60 -7.84
C LEU A 16 8.59 12.79 -8.59
N ILE A 17 8.29 13.16 -9.84
CA ILE A 17 7.39 12.39 -10.72
C ILE A 17 7.97 10.99 -10.98
N ALA A 18 9.26 10.89 -11.31
CA ALA A 18 9.91 9.61 -11.52
C ALA A 18 9.98 8.76 -10.24
N ALA A 19 10.17 9.38 -9.08
CA ALA A 19 10.13 8.70 -7.79
C ALA A 19 8.73 8.13 -7.50
N ALA A 20 7.67 8.92 -7.72
CA ALA A 20 6.29 8.45 -7.58
C ALA A 20 5.97 7.30 -8.55
N TRP A 21 6.45 7.39 -9.80
CA TRP A 21 6.32 6.32 -10.78
C TRP A 21 7.00 5.02 -10.34
N LYS A 22 8.26 5.11 -9.88
CA LYS A 22 9.02 3.95 -9.36
C LYS A 22 8.41 3.38 -8.08
N ALA A 23 7.70 4.19 -7.31
CA ALA A 23 6.92 3.77 -6.15
C ALA A 23 5.59 3.08 -6.52
N GLY A 24 5.24 3.01 -7.81
CA GLY A 24 4.10 2.25 -8.32
C GLY A 24 2.95 3.09 -8.86
N GLU A 25 2.97 4.41 -8.66
CA GLU A 25 1.95 5.31 -9.23
C GLU A 25 2.23 5.52 -10.73
N THR A 26 1.66 4.66 -11.57
CA THR A 26 1.85 4.67 -13.03
C THR A 26 0.72 5.35 -13.79
N ASN A 27 -0.25 5.95 -13.08
CA ASN A 27 -1.32 6.71 -13.69
C ASN A 27 -0.88 8.15 -13.95
N VAL A 28 -0.51 8.42 -15.21
CA VAL A 28 -0.12 9.77 -15.68
C VAL A 28 -1.15 10.85 -15.32
N SER A 29 -2.44 10.53 -15.31
CA SER A 29 -3.47 11.51 -14.93
C SER A 29 -3.41 11.85 -13.43
N ALA A 30 -3.20 10.86 -12.57
CA ALA A 30 -3.06 11.07 -11.12
C ALA A 30 -1.78 11.88 -10.80
N LEU A 31 -0.66 11.57 -11.47
CA LEU A 31 0.58 12.33 -11.35
C LEU A 31 0.42 13.79 -11.80
N ALA A 32 -0.27 14.01 -12.92
CA ALA A 32 -0.54 15.36 -13.43
C ALA A 32 -1.37 16.19 -12.46
N GLU A 33 -2.40 15.56 -11.87
CA GLU A 33 -3.27 16.17 -10.87
C GLU A 33 -2.51 16.51 -9.58
N ALA A 34 -1.78 15.54 -9.01
CA ALA A 34 -0.99 15.72 -7.80
C ALA A 34 0.07 16.82 -7.94
N ALA A 35 0.72 16.89 -9.11
CA ALA A 35 1.74 17.91 -9.40
C ALA A 35 1.16 19.23 -9.92
N ARG A 36 -0.16 19.31 -10.16
CA ARG A 36 -0.85 20.47 -10.78
C ARG A 36 -0.22 20.91 -12.11
N ILE A 37 0.17 19.95 -12.94
CA ILE A 37 0.74 20.19 -14.27
C ILE A 37 -0.06 19.46 -15.35
N SER A 38 0.23 19.76 -16.61
CA SER A 38 -0.41 19.07 -17.72
C SER A 38 0.12 17.63 -17.85
N ARG A 39 -0.72 16.70 -18.33
CA ARG A 39 -0.29 15.33 -18.68
C ARG A 39 0.91 15.32 -19.65
N PRO A 40 0.95 16.15 -20.72
CA PRO A 40 2.15 16.28 -21.56
C PRO A 40 3.43 16.61 -20.79
N THR A 41 3.35 17.46 -19.76
CA THR A 41 4.49 17.78 -18.90
C THR A 41 4.95 16.56 -18.10
N VAL A 42 4.03 15.76 -17.56
CA VAL A 42 4.37 14.49 -16.89
C VAL A 42 5.07 13.52 -17.86
N TYR A 43 4.55 13.40 -19.09
CA TYR A 43 5.19 12.57 -20.13
C TYR A 43 6.62 13.03 -20.44
N ALA A 44 6.83 14.35 -20.58
CA ALA A 44 8.15 14.92 -20.81
C ALA A 44 9.09 14.65 -19.62
N ASP A 45 8.64 14.97 -18.41
CA ASP A 45 9.40 14.77 -17.18
C ASP A 45 9.80 13.30 -16.97
N LEU A 46 8.92 12.34 -17.25
CA LEU A 46 9.24 10.91 -17.17
C LEU A 46 10.29 10.50 -18.21
N ARG A 47 10.15 10.97 -19.46
CA ARG A 47 11.12 10.67 -20.53
C ARG A 47 12.48 11.29 -20.26
N ASP A 48 12.53 12.50 -19.70
CA ASP A 48 13.76 13.15 -19.26
C ASP A 48 14.49 12.35 -18.16
N GLN A 49 13.75 11.52 -17.41
CA GLN A 49 14.29 10.59 -16.40
C GLN A 49 14.55 9.18 -16.96
N GLY A 50 14.47 8.99 -18.28
CA GLY A 50 14.67 7.70 -18.95
C GLY A 50 13.54 6.69 -18.73
N ILE A 51 12.36 7.14 -18.28
CA ILE A 51 11.18 6.28 -18.10
C ILE A 51 10.28 6.43 -19.33
N ASP A 52 9.92 5.32 -19.95
CA ASP A 52 8.91 5.30 -21.00
C ASP A 52 7.50 4.99 -20.43
N PRO A 53 6.63 6.00 -20.25
CA PRO A 53 5.29 5.81 -19.71
C PRO A 53 4.34 5.02 -20.61
N ASP A 54 4.67 4.86 -21.90
CA ASP A 54 3.85 4.09 -22.84
C ASP A 54 4.08 2.57 -22.71
N HIS A 55 5.20 2.17 -22.08
CA HIS A 55 5.54 0.78 -21.71
C HIS A 55 5.05 0.39 -20.31
N ARG A 56 4.03 1.07 -19.75
CA ARG A 56 3.50 0.70 -18.44
C ARG A 56 2.90 -0.72 -18.46
N PRO A 57 3.05 -1.52 -17.38
CA PRO A 57 2.32 -2.77 -17.24
C PRO A 57 0.82 -2.49 -17.35
N LYS A 58 0.18 -2.99 -18.41
CA LYS A 58 -1.27 -2.85 -18.59
C LYS A 58 -1.96 -3.83 -17.64
N GLY A 59 -2.17 -3.39 -16.41
CA GLY A 59 -2.92 -4.13 -15.41
C GLY A 59 -2.73 -3.50 -14.05
N ASN A 60 -3.80 -2.98 -13.47
CA ASN A 60 -3.84 -2.57 -12.05
C ASN A 60 -3.71 -3.77 -11.09
N THR A 61 -3.49 -4.97 -11.62
CA THR A 61 -3.18 -6.17 -10.86
C THR A 61 -1.71 -6.46 -11.01
N VAL A 62 -0.85 -5.63 -10.41
CA VAL A 62 0.48 -6.12 -10.04
C VAL A 62 0.23 -7.08 -8.89
N THR A 63 -0.15 -8.31 -9.23
CA THR A 63 0.01 -9.45 -8.33
C THR A 63 1.51 -9.56 -8.12
N THR A 64 2.02 -8.81 -7.15
CA THR A 64 3.43 -8.85 -6.80
C THR A 64 3.60 -10.18 -6.09
N THR A 65 3.91 -11.22 -6.86
CA THR A 65 4.22 -12.53 -6.31
C THR A 65 5.43 -12.34 -5.42
N PHE A 66 5.21 -12.31 -4.12
CA PHE A 66 6.28 -12.18 -3.14
C PHE A 66 7.05 -13.49 -3.13
N ALA A 67 8.28 -13.47 -3.62
CA ALA A 67 9.16 -14.63 -3.51
C ALA A 67 9.46 -14.84 -2.02
N PRO A 68 9.19 -16.03 -1.44
CA PRO A 68 9.55 -16.32 -0.08
C PRO A 68 11.06 -16.09 0.12
N ILE A 69 11.42 -15.41 1.19
CA ILE A 69 12.82 -15.22 1.56
C ILE A 69 13.34 -16.50 2.21
N SER A 70 14.65 -16.68 2.16
CA SER A 70 15.34 -17.72 2.93
C SER A 70 16.48 -17.10 3.73
N LEU A 71 16.70 -17.62 4.93
CA LEU A 71 17.82 -17.25 5.79
C LEU A 71 18.55 -18.53 6.18
N GLU A 72 19.84 -18.62 5.87
CA GLU A 72 20.65 -19.84 6.08
C GLU A 72 20.04 -21.10 5.41
N GLY A 73 19.31 -20.90 4.31
CA GLY A 73 18.61 -21.98 3.59
C GLY A 73 17.25 -22.37 4.19
N LEU A 74 16.84 -21.77 5.30
CA LEU A 74 15.53 -21.97 5.92
C LEU A 74 14.51 -21.01 5.32
N THR A 75 13.37 -21.56 4.87
CA THR A 75 12.26 -20.80 4.27
C THR A 75 11.10 -20.57 5.24
N GLY A 76 11.14 -21.21 6.40
CA GLY A 76 10.04 -21.25 7.35
C GLY A 76 8.89 -22.18 6.92
N SER A 77 9.08 -22.96 5.86
CA SER A 77 8.09 -23.94 5.40
C SER A 77 8.26 -25.27 6.14
N ALA A 78 7.18 -25.75 6.75
CA ALA A 78 7.17 -27.03 7.47
C ALA A 78 7.54 -28.25 6.58
N HIS A 79 7.40 -28.14 5.25
CA HIS A 79 7.58 -29.26 4.32
C HIS A 79 8.97 -29.28 3.64
N GLY A 80 9.86 -28.34 3.92
CA GLY A 80 11.15 -28.22 3.24
C GLY A 80 12.38 -28.07 4.14
N ASP A 81 12.20 -27.54 5.35
CA ASP A 81 13.34 -27.13 6.18
C ASP A 81 13.91 -28.25 7.06
N GLY A 82 13.22 -29.39 7.18
CA GLY A 82 13.59 -30.46 8.11
C GLY A 82 14.98 -31.07 7.85
N ASP A 83 15.34 -31.27 6.58
CA ASP A 83 16.65 -31.79 6.21
C ASP A 83 17.75 -30.72 6.38
N VAL A 84 17.45 -29.47 6.02
CA VAL A 84 18.36 -28.32 6.19
C VAL A 84 18.72 -28.13 7.68
N LEU A 85 17.71 -28.16 8.57
CA LEU A 85 17.90 -28.08 10.02
C LEU A 85 18.76 -29.24 10.53
N ARG A 86 18.47 -30.47 10.11
CA ARG A 86 19.18 -31.66 10.56
C ARG A 86 20.64 -31.63 10.13
N GLU A 87 20.91 -31.29 8.86
CA GLU A 87 22.26 -31.18 8.32
C GLU A 87 23.07 -30.07 9.00
N ALA A 88 22.46 -28.90 9.22
CA ALA A 88 23.11 -27.78 9.91
C ALA A 88 23.53 -28.17 11.33
N VAL A 89 22.64 -28.80 12.11
CA VAL A 89 22.94 -29.24 13.47
C VAL A 89 23.99 -30.36 13.50
N HIS A 90 23.94 -31.30 12.55
CA HIS A 90 24.99 -32.34 12.44
C HIS A 90 26.36 -31.74 12.15
N ARG A 91 26.44 -30.78 11.21
CA ARG A 91 27.68 -30.07 10.88
C ARG A 91 28.22 -29.32 12.10
N PHE A 92 27.37 -28.57 12.78
CA PHE A 92 27.75 -27.81 13.97
C PHE A 92 28.30 -28.72 15.09
N ARG A 93 27.64 -29.86 15.35
CA ARG A 93 28.11 -30.84 16.35
C ARG A 93 29.44 -31.49 15.98
N ALA A 94 29.71 -31.72 14.69
CA ALA A 94 30.99 -32.26 14.24
C ALA A 94 32.13 -31.26 14.47
N GLU A 95 31.85 -29.96 14.37
CA GLU A 95 32.80 -28.87 14.65
C GLU A 95 32.99 -28.62 16.16
N HIS A 96 32.03 -29.04 16.98
CA HIS A 96 32.03 -28.83 18.45
C HIS A 96 31.82 -30.15 19.21
N PRO A 97 32.72 -31.16 19.05
CA PRO A 97 32.50 -32.51 19.58
C PRO A 97 32.44 -32.60 21.11
N ASP A 98 33.09 -31.65 21.82
CA ASP A 98 33.20 -31.68 23.28
C ASP A 98 32.12 -30.85 24.01
N ASP A 99 31.25 -30.13 23.28
CA ASP A 99 30.21 -29.28 23.86
C ASP A 99 28.80 -29.71 23.43
N ASN A 100 28.26 -30.67 24.17
CA ASN A 100 26.89 -31.15 23.96
C ASN A 100 25.82 -30.05 24.16
N LYS A 101 26.09 -29.00 24.94
CA LYS A 101 25.13 -27.90 25.14
C LYS A 101 25.09 -26.96 23.94
N ALA A 102 26.22 -26.74 23.29
CA ALA A 102 26.30 -25.91 22.08
C ALA A 102 25.38 -26.44 20.97
N GLY A 103 25.31 -27.76 20.77
CA GLY A 103 24.40 -28.35 19.79
C GLY A 103 22.91 -28.15 20.09
N VAL A 104 22.52 -28.02 21.35
CA VAL A 104 21.13 -27.70 21.75
C VAL A 104 20.85 -26.22 21.53
N GLN A 105 21.80 -25.35 21.85
CA GLN A 105 21.70 -23.90 21.60
C GLN A 105 21.58 -23.60 20.11
N GLU A 106 22.38 -24.27 19.27
CA GLU A 106 22.32 -24.10 17.82
C GLU A 106 20.98 -24.55 17.24
N MET A 107 20.46 -25.70 17.69
CA MET A 107 19.11 -26.12 17.30
C MET A 107 18.06 -25.06 17.71
N GLY A 108 18.17 -24.49 18.91
CA GLY A 108 17.28 -23.40 19.36
C GLY A 108 17.36 -22.16 18.46
N ARG A 109 18.57 -21.75 18.08
CA ARG A 109 18.82 -20.62 17.16
C ARG A 109 18.20 -20.87 15.78
N LEU A 110 18.44 -22.03 15.19
CA LEU A 110 17.92 -22.39 13.88
C LEU A 110 16.39 -22.53 13.87
N MET A 111 15.81 -23.05 14.96
CA MET A 111 14.35 -23.05 15.12
C MET A 111 13.78 -21.63 15.22
N ALA A 112 14.45 -20.72 15.93
CA ALA A 112 14.04 -19.32 15.96
C ALA A 112 14.11 -18.66 14.57
N ILE A 113 15.15 -18.96 13.78
CA ILE A 113 15.23 -18.51 12.38
C ILE A 113 14.08 -19.09 11.55
N HIS A 114 13.83 -20.39 11.61
CA HIS A 114 12.76 -21.05 10.86
C HIS A 114 11.39 -20.42 11.17
N GLU A 115 11.07 -20.24 12.45
CA GLU A 115 9.82 -19.63 12.89
C GLU A 115 9.70 -18.18 12.44
N THR A 116 10.75 -17.36 12.61
CA THR A 116 10.74 -15.95 12.23
C THR A 116 10.64 -15.77 10.72
N VAL A 117 11.36 -16.56 9.92
CA VAL A 117 11.27 -16.51 8.45
C VAL A 117 9.89 -16.96 7.98
N GLY A 118 9.33 -18.02 8.57
CA GLY A 118 7.99 -18.51 8.23
C GLY A 118 6.91 -17.49 8.55
N TRP A 119 7.02 -16.85 9.72
CA TRP A 119 6.18 -15.73 10.09
C TRP A 119 6.32 -14.57 9.09
N TYR A 120 7.55 -14.14 8.78
CA TYR A 120 7.82 -13.03 7.88
C TYR A 120 7.24 -13.28 6.47
N ASN A 121 7.48 -14.46 5.92
CA ASN A 121 6.96 -14.90 4.62
C ASN A 121 5.42 -14.98 4.61
N THR A 122 4.78 -15.13 5.77
CA THR A 122 3.32 -15.14 5.90
C THR A 122 2.74 -13.74 5.98
N ILE A 123 3.31 -12.86 6.81
CA ILE A 123 2.75 -11.52 7.09
C ILE A 123 3.09 -10.50 6.00
N ARG A 124 4.29 -10.57 5.42
CA ARG A 124 4.76 -9.53 4.49
C ARG A 124 3.88 -9.39 3.24
N PRO A 125 3.45 -10.47 2.56
CA PRO A 125 2.54 -10.35 1.42
C PRO A 125 1.18 -9.77 1.82
N LYS A 126 0.65 -10.16 2.99
CA LYS A 126 -0.63 -9.65 3.51
C LYS A 126 -0.59 -8.14 3.77
N LEU A 127 0.49 -7.65 4.38
CA LEU A 127 0.70 -6.22 4.60
C LEU A 127 0.87 -5.45 3.29
N GLN A 128 1.51 -6.05 2.30
CA GLN A 128 1.64 -5.42 0.98
C GLN A 128 0.28 -5.30 0.28
N GLU A 129 -0.54 -6.35 0.31
CA GLU A 129 -1.91 -6.29 -0.22
C GLU A 129 -2.76 -5.26 0.51
N GLU A 130 -2.66 -5.21 1.84
CA GLU A 130 -3.34 -4.22 2.66
C GLU A 130 -2.90 -2.79 2.31
N GLN A 131 -1.59 -2.53 2.21
CA GLN A 131 -1.05 -1.21 1.89
C GLN A 131 -1.52 -0.74 0.51
N ALA A 132 -1.53 -1.63 -0.49
CA ALA A 132 -2.03 -1.31 -1.83
C ALA A 132 -3.53 -0.98 -1.80
N ALA A 133 -4.34 -1.77 -1.09
CA ALA A 133 -5.76 -1.52 -0.96
C ALA A 133 -6.06 -0.23 -0.17
N ARG A 134 -5.24 0.10 0.84
CA ARG A 134 -5.33 1.35 1.59
C ARG A 134 -5.07 2.57 0.69
N ALA A 135 -4.03 2.50 -0.13
CA ALA A 135 -3.72 3.57 -1.09
C ALA A 135 -4.87 3.79 -2.09
N GLU A 136 -5.47 2.70 -2.59
CA GLU A 136 -6.62 2.78 -3.50
C GLU A 136 -7.87 3.36 -2.82
N ARG A 137 -8.14 2.96 -1.56
CA ARG A 137 -9.19 3.56 -0.73
C ARG A 137 -8.99 5.07 -0.57
N ASP A 138 -7.78 5.50 -0.21
CA ASP A 138 -7.50 6.92 0.02
C ASP A 138 -7.59 7.73 -1.27
N ARG A 139 -7.12 7.15 -2.39
CA ARG A 139 -7.25 7.74 -3.74
C ARG A 139 -8.71 7.93 -4.16
N THR A 140 -9.55 6.91 -3.97
CA THR A 140 -10.97 6.97 -4.35
C THR A 140 -11.76 7.92 -3.46
N LEU A 141 -11.49 7.96 -2.16
CA LEU A 141 -12.05 8.97 -1.25
C LEU A 141 -11.66 10.39 -1.67
N HIS A 142 -10.40 10.63 -2.03
CA HIS A 142 -9.97 11.93 -2.52
C HIS A 142 -10.68 12.31 -3.83
N LEU A 143 -10.89 11.34 -4.73
CA LEU A 143 -11.61 11.58 -5.98
C LEU A 143 -13.06 12.01 -5.76
N VAL A 144 -13.73 11.52 -4.71
CA VAL A 144 -15.09 11.98 -4.34
C VAL A 144 -15.08 13.49 -4.10
N GLU A 145 -14.10 14.00 -3.37
CA GLU A 145 -13.96 15.43 -3.06
C GLU A 145 -13.67 16.26 -4.32
N ILE A 146 -12.73 15.81 -5.15
CA ILE A 146 -12.42 16.48 -6.44
C ILE A 146 -13.67 16.58 -7.32
N ARG A 147 -14.44 15.48 -7.43
CA ARG A 147 -15.66 15.46 -8.27
C ARG A 147 -16.76 16.35 -7.70
N TRP A 148 -16.85 16.47 -6.38
CA TRP A 148 -17.77 17.38 -5.72
C TRP A 148 -17.37 18.84 -5.95
N GLU A 149 -16.10 19.20 -5.80
CA GLU A 149 -15.62 20.56 -6.05
C GLU A 149 -15.81 20.97 -7.52
N ALA A 150 -15.55 20.06 -8.46
CA ALA A 150 -15.74 20.30 -9.88
C ALA A 150 -17.20 20.55 -10.29
N LEU A 151 -18.18 20.11 -9.47
CA LEU A 151 -19.59 20.42 -9.66
C LEU A 151 -19.94 21.85 -9.25
N ALA A 152 -19.22 22.40 -8.27
CA ALA A 152 -19.43 23.75 -7.77
C ALA A 152 -18.67 24.82 -8.57
N ASP A 153 -17.71 24.44 -9.42
CA ASP A 153 -16.96 25.39 -10.24
C ASP A 153 -17.84 25.99 -11.36
N PRO A 154 -18.11 27.31 -11.35
CA PRO A 154 -18.90 27.97 -12.39
C PRO A 154 -18.22 27.92 -13.78
N ASN A 155 -16.92 27.62 -13.84
CA ASN A 155 -16.17 27.50 -15.09
C ASN A 155 -16.16 26.07 -15.66
N SER A 156 -16.78 25.11 -14.98
CA SER A 156 -16.82 23.71 -15.40
C SER A 156 -17.53 23.57 -16.74
N ARG A 157 -16.77 23.22 -17.80
CA ARG A 157 -17.27 23.07 -19.18
C ARG A 157 -17.93 21.70 -19.36
N GLY A 158 -19.09 21.50 -18.76
CA GLY A 158 -19.86 20.26 -18.87
C GLY A 158 -21.31 20.44 -18.43
N SER A 159 -22.18 19.53 -18.87
CA SER A 159 -23.54 19.45 -18.32
C SER A 159 -23.47 19.02 -16.85
N PHE A 160 -24.16 19.75 -15.98
CA PHE A 160 -24.30 19.42 -14.55
C PHE A 160 -24.62 17.94 -14.30
N LEU A 161 -25.49 17.34 -15.14
CA LEU A 161 -25.87 15.93 -15.05
C LEU A 161 -24.68 14.98 -15.22
N HIS A 162 -23.77 15.27 -16.15
CA HIS A 162 -22.57 14.45 -16.37
C HIS A 162 -21.60 14.56 -15.19
N GLY A 163 -21.41 15.78 -14.66
CA GLY A 163 -20.60 16.00 -13.45
C GLY A 163 -21.20 15.26 -12.25
N HIS A 164 -22.52 15.30 -12.08
CA HIS A 164 -23.21 14.67 -10.96
C HIS A 164 -23.11 13.15 -11.05
N GLN A 165 -23.30 12.59 -12.25
CA GLN A 165 -23.10 11.16 -12.47
C GLN A 165 -21.66 10.73 -12.15
N ALA A 166 -20.65 11.51 -12.53
CA ALA A 166 -19.26 11.22 -12.21
C ALA A 166 -18.99 11.23 -10.70
N TYR A 167 -19.59 12.18 -9.97
CA TYR A 167 -19.54 12.22 -8.51
C TYR A 167 -20.21 11.00 -7.87
N VAL A 168 -21.42 10.62 -8.30
CA VAL A 168 -22.13 9.45 -7.76
C VAL A 168 -21.34 8.16 -7.99
N ARG A 169 -20.72 8.01 -9.17
CA ARG A 169 -19.81 6.88 -9.44
C ARG A 169 -18.60 6.89 -8.51
N ALA A 170 -17.98 8.04 -8.29
CA ALA A 170 -16.85 8.15 -7.36
C ALA A 170 -17.24 7.72 -5.93
N VAL A 171 -18.44 8.09 -5.44
CA VAL A 171 -18.94 7.65 -4.13
C VAL A 171 -19.10 6.13 -4.08
N HIS A 172 -19.68 5.54 -5.13
CA HIS A 172 -19.81 4.09 -5.23
C HIS A 172 -18.45 3.39 -5.23
N ASP A 173 -17.50 3.87 -6.03
CA ASP A 173 -16.15 3.31 -6.13
C ASP A 173 -15.40 3.44 -4.79
N ALA A 174 -15.55 4.55 -4.07
CA ALA A 174 -14.97 4.73 -2.75
C ALA A 174 -15.54 3.74 -1.71
N ARG A 175 -16.86 3.45 -1.73
CA ARG A 175 -17.43 2.40 -0.86
C ARG A 175 -16.81 1.04 -1.14
N ALA A 176 -16.72 0.67 -2.42
CA ALA A 176 -16.11 -0.59 -2.83
C ALA A 176 -14.63 -0.68 -2.42
N ALA A 177 -13.88 0.41 -2.54
CA ALA A 177 -12.48 0.46 -2.12
C ALA A 177 -12.30 0.37 -0.59
N ILE A 178 -13.21 0.95 0.21
CA ILE A 178 -13.23 0.77 1.67
C ILE A 178 -13.42 -0.71 2.03
N ASP A 179 -14.32 -1.41 1.35
CA ASP A 179 -14.54 -2.85 1.59
C ASP A 179 -13.35 -3.70 1.17
N ALA A 180 -12.83 -3.47 -0.03
CA ALA A 180 -11.66 -4.18 -0.52
C ALA A 180 -10.48 -4.00 0.45
N TRP A 181 -10.27 -2.78 0.96
CA TRP A 181 -9.26 -2.53 1.99
C TRP A 181 -9.52 -3.33 3.27
N LYS A 182 -10.75 -3.31 3.80
CA LYS A 182 -11.14 -4.09 4.99
C LYS A 182 -10.86 -5.58 4.82
N GLU A 183 -11.24 -6.14 3.68
CA GLU A 183 -11.01 -7.55 3.33
C GLU A 183 -9.52 -7.93 3.32
N LYS A 184 -8.63 -7.00 2.94
CA LYS A 184 -7.18 -7.21 2.95
C LYS A 184 -6.54 -6.95 4.31
N ALA A 185 -7.07 -6.00 5.07
CA ALA A 185 -6.54 -5.61 6.36
C ALA A 185 -6.82 -6.65 7.47
N ILE A 186 -8.00 -7.28 7.47
CA ILE A 186 -8.38 -8.27 8.50
C ILE A 186 -7.36 -9.44 8.57
N PRO A 187 -7.03 -10.14 7.48
CA PRO A 187 -6.05 -11.23 7.52
C PRO A 187 -4.65 -10.80 7.95
N ALA A 188 -4.28 -9.52 7.74
CA ALA A 188 -3.00 -8.99 8.17
C ALA A 188 -2.96 -8.74 9.69
N THR A 189 -4.10 -8.37 10.31
CA THR A 189 -4.22 -8.23 11.77
C THR A 189 -4.27 -9.56 12.52
N GLU A 190 -4.71 -10.63 11.86
CA GLU A 190 -4.86 -11.95 12.47
C GLU A 190 -3.53 -12.69 12.69
N VAL A 191 -2.44 -12.27 12.03
CA VAL A 191 -1.13 -12.90 12.21
C VAL A 191 -0.51 -12.43 13.52
N PRO A 192 -0.34 -13.31 14.53
CA PRO A 192 0.18 -12.91 15.83
C PRO A 192 1.60 -12.39 15.71
N PHE A 193 1.85 -11.23 16.32
CA PHE A 193 3.16 -10.62 16.45
C PHE A 193 3.78 -11.12 17.77
N ALA A 194 4.56 -12.21 17.72
CA ALA A 194 5.12 -12.84 18.92
C ALA A 194 6.64 -12.59 19.04
N TRP A 195 7.01 -11.43 19.61
CA TRP A 195 8.42 -11.00 19.85
C TRP A 195 8.95 -11.36 21.24
N ASP A 196 8.41 -12.38 21.90
CA ASP A 196 8.70 -12.68 23.30
C ASP A 196 10.08 -13.35 23.54
N ARG A 197 10.84 -13.65 22.48
CA ARG A 197 12.14 -14.34 22.56
C ARG A 197 13.26 -13.56 21.88
N SER A 198 14.38 -13.41 22.58
CA SER A 198 15.56 -12.70 22.10
C SER A 198 16.10 -13.25 20.77
N GLU A 199 16.03 -14.56 20.57
CA GLU A 199 16.54 -15.26 19.40
C GLU A 199 15.70 -14.96 18.16
N ARG A 200 14.38 -14.78 18.31
CA ARG A 200 13.49 -14.39 17.20
C ARG A 200 13.74 -12.95 16.76
N ASN A 201 14.04 -12.05 17.72
CA ASN A 201 14.43 -10.67 17.41
C ASN A 201 15.74 -10.65 16.61
N THR A 202 16.75 -11.41 17.04
CA THR A 202 18.02 -11.54 16.29
C THR A 202 17.78 -12.06 14.87
N ALA A 203 16.95 -13.08 14.69
CA ALA A 203 16.62 -13.59 13.35
C ALA A 203 15.90 -12.54 12.49
N TYR A 204 15.02 -11.73 13.08
CA TYR A 204 14.34 -10.66 12.36
C TYR A 204 15.28 -9.51 11.99
N GLU A 205 16.19 -9.11 12.89
CA GLU A 205 17.24 -8.14 12.59
C GLU A 205 18.11 -8.59 11.41
N GLN A 206 18.40 -9.89 11.29
CA GLN A 206 19.10 -10.44 10.12
C GLN A 206 18.28 -10.30 8.83
N ILE A 207 16.97 -10.54 8.88
CA ILE A 207 16.07 -10.32 7.72
C ILE A 207 16.15 -8.85 7.27
N VAL A 208 16.06 -7.91 8.20
CA VAL A 208 16.13 -6.47 7.89
C VAL A 208 17.52 -6.08 7.39
N ALA A 209 18.59 -6.59 8.00
CA ALA A 209 19.96 -6.34 7.59
C ALA A 209 20.26 -6.88 6.17
N ALA A 210 19.56 -7.92 5.74
CA ALA A 210 19.61 -8.44 4.36
C ALA A 210 18.87 -7.54 3.35
N GLY A 211 18.31 -6.41 3.78
CA GLY A 211 17.62 -5.44 2.92
C GLY A 211 16.14 -5.73 2.71
N HIS A 212 15.57 -6.69 3.44
CA HIS A 212 14.13 -6.94 3.38
C HIS A 212 13.34 -5.86 4.14
N PRO A 213 12.19 -5.41 3.62
CA PRO A 213 11.42 -4.34 4.26
C PRO A 213 11.00 -4.70 5.69
N PRO A 214 11.10 -3.77 6.65
CA PRO A 214 10.59 -4.00 7.99
C PRO A 214 9.07 -4.23 7.95
N VAL A 215 8.61 -5.06 8.88
CA VAL A 215 7.21 -5.37 9.10
C VAL A 215 6.73 -4.66 10.36
N GLU A 216 5.65 -3.93 10.25
CA GLU A 216 4.97 -3.25 11.36
C GLU A 216 3.60 -3.89 11.58
N ALA A 217 3.23 -4.11 12.83
CA ALA A 217 1.93 -4.64 13.18
C ALA A 217 0.84 -3.60 12.90
N LEU A 218 -0.27 -4.05 12.30
CA LEU A 218 -1.48 -3.24 12.22
C LEU A 218 -2.14 -3.21 13.60
N THR A 219 -2.09 -2.07 14.27
CA THR A 219 -2.67 -1.87 15.61
C THR A 219 -4.10 -1.33 15.58
N ILE A 220 -4.71 -1.26 14.40
CA ILE A 220 -6.05 -0.75 14.17
C ILE A 220 -7.06 -1.90 14.11
N ASP A 221 -8.32 -1.61 14.42
CA ASP A 221 -9.45 -2.48 14.08
C ASP A 221 -9.93 -2.11 12.65
N PRO A 222 -9.64 -2.94 11.62
CA PRO A 222 -9.99 -2.58 10.25
C PRO A 222 -11.50 -2.53 10.02
N ALA A 223 -12.28 -3.33 10.77
CA ALA A 223 -13.73 -3.34 10.65
C ALA A 223 -14.32 -2.03 11.20
N ALA A 224 -13.90 -1.61 12.39
CA ALA A 224 -14.35 -0.35 12.98
C ALA A 224 -13.95 0.86 12.11
N VAL A 225 -12.72 0.90 11.60
CA VAL A 225 -12.26 1.99 10.73
C VAL A 225 -13.03 2.02 9.41
N ALA A 226 -13.29 0.85 8.80
CA ALA A 226 -14.07 0.78 7.56
C ALA A 226 -15.51 1.27 7.75
N GLU A 227 -16.14 0.91 8.87
CA GLU A 227 -17.48 1.37 9.23
C GLU A 227 -17.52 2.89 9.41
N GLN A 228 -16.57 3.45 10.17
CA GLN A 228 -16.46 4.89 10.37
C GLN A 228 -16.27 5.65 9.05
N LEU A 229 -15.42 5.15 8.15
CA LEU A 229 -15.18 5.76 6.84
C LEU A 229 -16.43 5.72 5.96
N ARG A 230 -17.17 4.60 5.95
CA ARG A 230 -18.43 4.46 5.22
C ARG A 230 -19.49 5.40 5.76
N GLU A 231 -19.66 5.47 7.07
CA GLU A 231 -20.62 6.37 7.70
C GLU A 231 -20.32 7.82 7.33
N THR A 232 -19.05 8.23 7.42
CA THR A 232 -18.61 9.58 7.04
C THR A 232 -18.91 9.88 5.57
N LEU A 233 -18.58 8.96 4.66
CA LEU A 233 -18.85 9.10 3.23
C LEU A 233 -20.34 9.20 2.93
N ASP A 234 -21.16 8.40 3.62
CA ASP A 234 -22.61 8.35 3.43
C ASP A 234 -23.30 9.61 3.95
N GLN A 235 -22.89 10.11 5.12
CA GLN A 235 -23.36 11.39 5.66
C GLN A 235 -23.01 12.54 4.72
N ALA A 236 -21.77 12.61 4.25
CA ALA A 236 -21.34 13.63 3.29
C ALA A 236 -22.14 13.53 1.98
N HIS A 237 -22.36 12.32 1.47
CA HIS A 237 -23.16 12.11 0.26
C HIS A 237 -24.62 12.54 0.42
N ALA A 238 -25.25 12.20 1.55
CA ALA A 238 -26.62 12.63 1.86
C ALA A 238 -26.72 14.16 1.89
N ARG A 239 -25.81 14.84 2.61
CA ARG A 239 -25.78 16.30 2.68
C ARG A 239 -25.58 16.94 1.31
N ARG A 240 -24.69 16.40 0.49
CA ARG A 240 -24.43 16.89 -0.87
C ARG A 240 -25.63 16.72 -1.81
N LYS A 241 -26.40 15.64 -1.64
CA LYS A 241 -27.68 15.45 -2.37
C LYS A 241 -28.70 16.53 -2.03
N GLU A 242 -28.81 16.92 -0.76
CA GLU A 242 -29.69 18.03 -0.34
C GLU A 242 -29.30 19.34 -1.01
N ILE A 243 -28.01 19.70 -0.98
CA ILE A 243 -27.48 20.92 -1.61
C ILE A 243 -27.77 20.93 -3.12
N VAL A 244 -27.57 19.80 -3.81
CA VAL A 244 -27.88 19.66 -5.23
C VAL A 244 -29.38 19.86 -5.49
N ALA A 245 -30.25 19.27 -4.66
CA ALA A 245 -31.70 19.42 -4.81
C ALA A 245 -32.15 20.87 -4.61
N GLU A 246 -31.64 21.55 -3.58
CA GLU A 246 -31.90 22.98 -3.33
C GLU A 246 -31.46 23.84 -4.52
N THR A 247 -30.26 23.60 -5.05
CA THR A 247 -29.70 24.34 -6.19
C THR A 247 -30.54 24.14 -7.46
N LEU A 248 -30.97 22.91 -7.73
CA LEU A 248 -31.83 22.61 -8.88
C LEU A 248 -33.21 23.26 -8.75
N GLY A 249 -33.77 23.28 -7.54
CA GLY A 249 -35.05 23.96 -7.27
C GLY A 249 -34.96 25.46 -7.59
N LEU A 250 -33.91 26.14 -7.12
CA LEU A 250 -33.68 27.56 -7.41
C LEU A 250 -33.49 27.83 -8.91
N ALA A 251 -32.73 26.97 -9.61
CA ALA A 251 -32.51 27.11 -11.05
C ALA A 251 -33.80 26.91 -11.87
N GLN A 252 -34.71 26.03 -11.43
CA GLN A 252 -36.02 25.85 -12.06
C GLN A 252 -36.91 27.07 -11.85
N SER A 253 -36.95 27.63 -10.63
CA SER A 253 -37.73 28.83 -10.34
C SER A 253 -37.24 30.08 -11.09
N ALA A 254 -35.93 30.20 -11.34
CA ALA A 254 -35.37 31.33 -12.10
C ALA A 254 -35.69 31.29 -13.61
N ASN A 255 -36.10 30.14 -14.13
CA ASN A 255 -36.42 29.94 -15.56
C ASN A 255 -37.94 30.00 -15.85
N GLN A 256 -38.78 30.25 -14.85
CA GLN A 256 -40.24 30.45 -14.97
C GLN A 256 -40.57 31.94 -14.98
#